data_AF-A0A6G5AC51-F1
#
_entry.id   AF-A0A6G5AC51-F1
#
_cell.length_a   1.000
_cell.length_b   1.000
_cell.length_c   1.000
_cell.angle_alpha   90.00
_cell.angle_beta   90.00
_cell.angle_gamma   90.00
#
_symmetry.space_group_name_H-M   'P 1'
#
loop_
_entity.id
_entity.type
_entity.pdbx_description
1 polymer ?
#
loop_
_entity_poly.entity_id
_entity_poly.type
_entity_poly.pdbx_seq_one_letter_code
_entity_poly.pdbx_strand_id
1 'polypeptide(L)'
;MAGRKKQAEYLRDLQEQEKKIAEMAARKLQGSGECITPEEKRQQELFARILQYENNREWPPALQDLLKPHPKDSKVARHIVMQILGDSKHPLSQWLAKERVALQREIVMALESRSHMVAAPKEFSSSGIQRSVACAHVESVLRTALLLLGLTLEPLKDPAAQEVCYSVLEDHFTWPLWPHLLAIVRLENLSGEQRVATTMSQLASVSAEEMHVSPSLQESPALREAVGMLRTVPRLGPSHKLRVLVHVTRLVCTEAISSEDDHHRKLMGADDLIPALSYILVQSKIPQLYSEYLALEQVLDSRYMLGEEGYCLASVLMAFKYLESLP
;
A
#
# COMPACT_ATOMS: atom_id res chain seq x y z
N MET A 1 -22.33 -10.30 -54.18
CA MET A 1 -22.86 -11.37 -53.29
C MET A 1 -21.74 -12.10 -52.53
N ALA A 2 -20.68 -12.59 -53.19
CA ALA A 2 -19.58 -13.31 -52.52
C ALA A 2 -18.79 -12.51 -51.45
N GLY A 3 -18.54 -11.22 -51.66
CA GLY A 3 -17.83 -10.38 -50.68
C GLY A 3 -18.59 -10.16 -49.37
N ARG A 4 -19.92 -9.99 -49.44
CA ARG A 4 -20.78 -9.87 -48.24
C ARG A 4 -20.85 -11.17 -47.44
N LYS A 5 -20.82 -12.33 -48.13
CA LYS A 5 -20.80 -13.64 -47.48
C LYS A 5 -19.48 -13.87 -46.71
N LYS A 6 -18.34 -13.58 -47.34
CA LYS A 6 -17.02 -13.63 -46.67
C LYS A 6 -16.92 -12.69 -45.48
N GLN A 7 -17.45 -11.47 -45.60
CA GLN A 7 -17.47 -10.51 -44.50
C GLN A 7 -18.37 -11.00 -43.34
N ALA A 8 -19.52 -11.60 -43.64
CA ALA A 8 -20.42 -12.15 -42.63
C ALA A 8 -19.89 -13.44 -41.98
N GLU A 9 -19.07 -14.23 -42.68
CA GLU A 9 -18.33 -15.36 -42.11
C GLU A 9 -17.22 -14.86 -41.17
N TYR A 10 -16.39 -13.92 -41.62
CA TYR A 10 -15.35 -13.31 -40.79
C TYR A 10 -15.89 -12.70 -39.48
N LEU A 11 -16.99 -11.96 -39.54
CA LEU A 11 -17.60 -11.36 -38.34
C LEU A 11 -18.14 -12.42 -37.37
N ARG A 12 -18.65 -13.55 -37.89
CA ARG A 12 -19.12 -14.66 -37.04
C ARG A 12 -17.97 -15.36 -36.35
N ASP A 13 -16.88 -15.61 -37.07
CA ASP A 13 -15.67 -16.22 -36.49
C ASP A 13 -15.08 -15.33 -35.39
N LEU A 14 -15.05 -14.01 -35.60
CA LEU A 14 -14.61 -13.04 -34.61
C LEU A 14 -15.49 -13.06 -33.35
N GLN A 15 -16.82 -13.04 -33.51
CA GLN A 15 -17.77 -13.13 -32.39
C GLN A 15 -17.65 -14.44 -31.61
N GLU A 16 -17.44 -15.56 -32.31
CA GLU A 16 -17.26 -16.85 -31.66
C GLU A 16 -15.94 -16.90 -30.87
N GLN A 17 -14.87 -16.32 -31.40
CA GLN A 17 -13.60 -16.17 -30.69
C GLN A 17 -13.75 -15.28 -29.45
N GLU A 18 -14.41 -14.12 -29.57
CA GLU A 18 -14.68 -13.23 -28.45
C GLU A 18 -15.49 -13.92 -27.34
N LYS A 19 -16.52 -14.69 -27.73
CA LYS A 19 -17.33 -15.48 -26.79
C LYS A 19 -16.50 -16.54 -26.07
N LYS A 20 -15.65 -17.28 -26.79
CA LYS A 20 -14.75 -18.28 -26.18
C LYS A 20 -13.80 -17.67 -25.17
N ILE A 21 -13.24 -16.49 -25.47
CA ILE A 21 -12.35 -15.78 -24.55
C ILE A 21 -13.11 -15.28 -23.32
N ALA A 22 -14.31 -14.73 -23.50
CA ALA A 22 -15.16 -14.30 -22.39
C ALA A 22 -15.54 -15.46 -21.46
N GLU A 23 -15.90 -16.62 -22.01
CA GLU A 23 -16.19 -17.84 -21.24
C GLU A 23 -14.94 -18.34 -20.48
N MET A 24 -13.76 -18.30 -21.11
CA MET A 24 -12.50 -18.66 -20.45
C MET A 24 -12.18 -17.71 -19.28
N ALA A 25 -12.36 -16.40 -19.49
CA ALA A 25 -12.17 -15.40 -18.44
C ALA A 25 -13.13 -15.63 -17.26
N ALA A 26 -14.41 -15.86 -17.55
CA ALA A 26 -15.42 -16.17 -16.55
C ALA A 26 -15.06 -17.42 -15.73
N ARG A 27 -14.63 -18.50 -16.39
CA ARG A 27 -14.22 -19.76 -15.72
C ARG A 27 -13.02 -19.57 -14.80
N LYS A 28 -12.01 -18.80 -15.21
CA LYS A 28 -10.80 -18.55 -14.40
C LYS A 28 -11.06 -17.69 -13.17
N LEU A 29 -12.08 -16.84 -13.22
CA LEU A 29 -12.48 -15.93 -12.14
C LEU A 29 -13.68 -16.46 -11.34
N GLN A 30 -14.20 -17.64 -11.65
CA GLN A 30 -15.40 -18.16 -11.02
C GLN A 30 -15.10 -18.55 -9.56
N GLY A 31 -15.62 -17.77 -8.62
CA GLY A 31 -15.69 -18.13 -7.21
C GLY A 31 -16.76 -19.21 -6.95
N SER A 32 -16.74 -19.82 -5.77
CA SER A 32 -17.71 -20.84 -5.35
C SER A 32 -19.14 -20.33 -5.10
N GLY A 33 -19.47 -19.09 -5.49
CA GLY A 33 -20.74 -18.43 -5.20
C GLY A 33 -21.79 -18.59 -6.30
N GLU A 34 -23.07 -18.63 -5.92
CA GLU A 34 -24.21 -18.82 -6.84
C GLU A 34 -24.57 -17.57 -7.68
N CYS A 35 -24.11 -16.37 -7.29
CA CYS A 35 -24.43 -15.11 -7.99
C CYS A 35 -23.17 -14.25 -8.23
N ILE A 36 -22.97 -13.80 -9.47
CA ILE A 36 -21.83 -12.96 -9.88
C ILE A 36 -22.07 -11.51 -9.43
N THR A 37 -21.12 -10.95 -8.68
CA THR A 37 -21.16 -9.56 -8.21
C THR A 37 -20.81 -8.57 -9.34
N PRO A 38 -21.19 -7.28 -9.22
CA PRO A 38 -20.79 -6.25 -10.19
C PRO A 38 -19.27 -6.03 -10.27
N GLU A 39 -18.53 -6.28 -9.19
CA GLU A 39 -17.06 -6.24 -9.19
C GLU A 39 -16.49 -7.40 -10.01
N GLU A 40 -16.92 -8.63 -9.75
CA GLU A 40 -16.49 -9.81 -10.50
C GLU A 40 -16.83 -9.70 -11.99
N LYS A 41 -18.00 -9.17 -12.34
CA LYS A 41 -18.36 -8.92 -13.74
C LYS A 41 -17.38 -7.95 -14.43
N ARG A 42 -17.00 -6.85 -13.74
CA ARG A 42 -16.01 -5.90 -14.26
C ARG A 42 -14.62 -6.54 -14.39
N GLN A 43 -14.22 -7.38 -13.44
CA GLN A 43 -12.97 -8.14 -13.48
C GLN A 43 -12.96 -9.12 -14.67
N GLN A 44 -14.05 -9.84 -14.90
CA GLN A 44 -14.20 -10.77 -16.03
C GLN A 44 -14.11 -10.05 -17.38
N GLU A 45 -14.79 -8.92 -17.52
CA GLU A 45 -14.73 -8.10 -18.74
C GLU A 45 -13.31 -7.58 -18.99
N LEU A 46 -12.65 -7.04 -17.96
CA LEU A 46 -11.27 -6.57 -18.07
C LEU A 46 -10.31 -7.72 -18.42
N PHE A 47 -10.46 -8.88 -17.79
CA PHE A 47 -9.62 -10.03 -18.04
C PHE A 47 -9.80 -10.59 -19.45
N ALA A 48 -11.04 -10.65 -19.95
CA ALA A 48 -11.32 -11.05 -21.33
C ALA A 48 -10.62 -10.13 -22.33
N ARG A 49 -10.61 -8.81 -22.08
CA ARG A 49 -9.87 -7.84 -22.90
C ARG A 49 -8.36 -8.07 -22.85
N ILE A 50 -7.79 -8.39 -21.68
CA ILE A 50 -6.37 -8.75 -21.54
C ILE A 50 -6.07 -9.99 -22.37
N LEU A 51 -6.85 -11.07 -22.23
CA LEU A 51 -6.65 -12.30 -23.00
C LEU A 51 -6.76 -12.08 -24.52
N GLN A 52 -7.72 -11.27 -24.97
CA GLN A 52 -7.83 -10.88 -26.38
C GLN A 52 -6.60 -10.13 -26.86
N TYR A 53 -6.08 -9.21 -26.05
CA TYR A 53 -4.89 -8.44 -26.39
C TYR A 53 -3.64 -9.31 -26.50
N GLU A 54 -3.42 -10.19 -25.52
CA GLU A 54 -2.29 -11.13 -25.49
C GLU A 54 -2.35 -12.13 -26.65
N ASN A 55 -3.54 -12.60 -27.04
CA ASN A 55 -3.69 -13.55 -28.14
C ASN A 55 -3.50 -12.92 -29.54
N ASN A 56 -3.73 -11.61 -29.66
CA ASN A 56 -3.69 -10.91 -30.95
C ASN A 56 -2.36 -10.20 -31.22
N ARG A 57 -1.48 -10.10 -30.21
CA ARG A 57 -0.12 -9.60 -30.40
C ARG A 57 0.87 -10.75 -30.35
N GLU A 58 1.92 -10.63 -31.16
CA GLU A 58 3.20 -11.27 -30.89
C GLU A 58 3.88 -10.58 -29.69
N TRP A 59 3.16 -10.41 -28.59
CA TRP A 59 3.75 -10.09 -27.29
C TRP A 59 4.53 -11.34 -26.88
N PRO A 60 5.81 -11.24 -26.49
CA PRO A 60 6.74 -12.30 -26.83
C PRO A 60 6.32 -13.62 -26.19
N PRO A 61 6.25 -14.72 -26.97
CA PRO A 61 6.39 -16.08 -26.44
C PRO A 61 7.59 -16.18 -25.48
N ALA A 62 8.58 -15.29 -25.66
CA ALA A 62 9.72 -15.09 -24.77
C ALA A 62 9.37 -14.67 -23.33
N LEU A 63 8.26 -13.98 -22.99
CA LEU A 63 8.03 -13.56 -21.59
C LEU A 63 7.69 -14.75 -20.69
N GLN A 64 6.84 -15.66 -21.17
CA GLN A 64 6.58 -16.93 -20.47
C GLN A 64 7.83 -17.81 -20.47
N ASP A 65 8.57 -17.85 -21.59
CA ASP A 65 9.80 -18.64 -21.70
C ASP A 65 10.99 -18.05 -20.92
N LEU A 66 10.96 -16.76 -20.55
CA LEU A 66 11.92 -16.12 -19.64
C LEU A 66 11.61 -16.44 -18.18
N LEU A 67 10.34 -16.63 -17.83
CA LEU A 67 9.91 -17.02 -16.48
C LEU A 67 10.04 -18.53 -16.21
N LYS A 68 9.85 -19.38 -17.22
CA LYS A 68 9.95 -20.85 -17.08
C LYS A 68 11.29 -21.34 -16.49
N PRO A 69 12.47 -20.86 -16.93
CA PRO A 69 13.75 -21.32 -16.38
C PRO A 69 14.07 -20.70 -15.01
N HIS A 70 13.49 -19.54 -14.70
CA HIS A 70 13.77 -18.80 -13.46
C HIS A 70 12.48 -18.27 -12.80
N PRO A 71 11.57 -19.15 -12.35
CA PRO A 71 10.24 -18.74 -11.85
C PRO A 71 10.30 -17.92 -10.55
N LYS A 72 11.44 -17.92 -9.86
CA LYS A 72 11.68 -17.17 -8.62
C LYS A 72 12.56 -15.94 -8.81
N ASP A 73 12.95 -15.59 -10.04
CA ASP A 73 13.78 -14.42 -10.26
C ASP A 73 12.94 -13.13 -10.20
N SER A 74 13.05 -12.45 -9.06
CA SER A 74 12.40 -11.16 -8.79
C SER A 74 12.73 -10.08 -9.84
N LYS A 75 13.89 -10.12 -10.50
CA LYS A 75 14.25 -9.15 -11.54
C LYS A 75 13.47 -9.40 -12.82
N VAL A 76 13.30 -10.68 -13.20
CA VAL A 76 12.50 -11.07 -14.37
C VAL A 76 11.03 -10.72 -14.14
N ALA A 77 10.48 -11.06 -12.97
CA ALA A 77 9.12 -10.67 -12.60
C ALA A 77 8.91 -9.14 -12.69
N ARG A 78 9.83 -8.35 -12.12
CA ARG A 78 9.79 -6.88 -12.19
C ARG A 78 9.79 -6.39 -13.63
N HIS A 79 10.72 -6.89 -14.44
CA HIS A 79 10.86 -6.47 -15.84
C HIS A 79 9.57 -6.72 -16.63
N ILE A 80 8.96 -7.90 -16.48
CA ILE A 80 7.75 -8.27 -17.20
C ILE A 80 6.57 -7.37 -16.81
N VAL A 81 6.35 -7.16 -15.50
CA VAL A 81 5.27 -6.28 -15.04
C VAL A 81 5.51 -4.85 -15.52
N MET A 82 6.75 -4.35 -15.52
CA MET A 82 7.06 -3.03 -16.07
C MET A 82 6.79 -2.93 -17.57
N GLN A 83 7.04 -3.97 -18.36
CA GLN A 83 6.69 -4.00 -19.78
C GLN A 83 5.18 -3.91 -19.97
N ILE A 84 4.40 -4.72 -19.22
CA ILE A 84 2.93 -4.69 -19.24
C ILE A 84 2.42 -3.29 -18.94
N LEU A 85 2.82 -2.73 -17.80
CA LEU A 85 2.35 -1.42 -17.35
C LEU A 85 2.86 -0.27 -18.21
N GLY A 86 4.00 -0.45 -18.89
CA GLY A 86 4.57 0.53 -19.81
C GLY A 86 3.87 0.60 -21.18
N ASP A 87 3.17 -0.45 -21.62
CA ASP A 87 2.43 -0.43 -22.88
C ASP A 87 1.09 0.28 -22.72
N SER A 88 0.98 1.49 -23.28
CA SER A 88 -0.22 2.32 -23.24
C SER A 88 -1.43 1.71 -23.94
N LYS A 89 -1.24 0.67 -24.75
CA LYS A 89 -2.31 -0.07 -25.43
C LYS A 89 -2.73 -1.33 -24.66
N HIS A 90 -1.95 -1.77 -23.67
CA HIS A 90 -2.30 -2.94 -22.88
C HIS A 90 -3.54 -2.64 -22.00
N PRO A 91 -4.57 -3.50 -21.99
CA PRO A 91 -5.84 -3.21 -21.31
C PRO A 91 -5.71 -2.95 -19.80
N LEU A 92 -4.82 -3.66 -19.11
CA LEU A 92 -4.56 -3.43 -17.68
C LEU A 92 -3.99 -2.02 -17.43
N SER A 93 -3.09 -1.56 -18.31
CA SER A 93 -2.42 -0.26 -18.20
C SER A 93 -3.38 0.88 -18.46
N GLN A 94 -4.25 0.73 -19.48
CA GLN A 94 -5.34 1.66 -19.76
C GLN A 94 -6.35 1.73 -18.60
N TRP A 95 -6.70 0.57 -18.04
CA TRP A 95 -7.62 0.50 -16.90
C TRP A 95 -7.01 1.17 -15.66
N LEU A 96 -5.77 0.86 -15.29
CA LEU A 96 -5.08 1.51 -14.16
C LEU A 96 -4.98 3.03 -14.35
N ALA A 97 -4.67 3.50 -15.56
CA ALA A 97 -4.65 4.94 -15.85
C ALA A 97 -6.03 5.58 -15.68
N LYS A 98 -7.10 4.90 -16.14
CA LYS A 98 -8.48 5.37 -15.99
C LYS A 98 -8.89 5.43 -14.51
N GLU A 99 -8.65 4.37 -13.74
CA GLU A 99 -8.94 4.32 -12.30
C GLU A 99 -8.18 5.41 -11.55
N ARG A 100 -6.90 5.63 -11.89
CA ARG A 100 -6.07 6.67 -11.26
C ARG A 100 -6.64 8.07 -11.51
N VAL A 101 -7.00 8.38 -12.75
CA VAL A 101 -7.57 9.69 -13.10
C VAL A 101 -8.94 9.89 -12.46
N ALA A 102 -9.78 8.86 -12.42
CA ALA A 102 -11.09 8.92 -11.77
C ALA A 102 -10.94 9.20 -10.27
N LEU A 103 -10.13 8.40 -9.58
CA LEU A 103 -9.88 8.55 -8.15
C LEU A 103 -9.22 9.90 -7.83
N GLN A 104 -8.25 10.34 -8.62
CA GLN A 104 -7.64 11.66 -8.43
C GLN A 104 -8.67 12.80 -8.51
N ARG A 105 -9.60 12.74 -9.47
CA ARG A 105 -10.67 13.73 -9.58
C ARG A 105 -11.62 13.68 -8.39
N GLU A 106 -12.04 12.49 -7.96
CA GLU A 106 -12.90 12.32 -6.80
C GLU A 106 -12.26 12.90 -5.53
N ILE A 107 -10.97 12.62 -5.32
CA ILE A 107 -10.20 13.17 -4.20
C ILE A 107 -10.17 14.71 -4.27
N VAL A 108 -9.81 15.29 -5.42
CA VAL A 108 -9.75 16.75 -5.58
C VAL A 108 -11.10 17.40 -5.29
N MET A 109 -12.20 16.86 -5.82
CA MET A 109 -13.56 17.35 -5.55
C MET A 109 -13.93 17.25 -4.06
N ALA A 110 -13.53 16.16 -3.39
CA ALA A 110 -13.74 15.99 -1.96
C ALA A 110 -12.92 16.99 -1.12
N LEU A 111 -11.71 17.34 -1.56
CA LEU A 111 -10.87 18.34 -0.90
C LEU A 111 -11.45 19.76 -1.07
N GLU A 112 -11.91 20.11 -2.27
CA GLU A 112 -12.52 21.42 -2.56
C GLU A 112 -13.81 21.63 -1.77
N SER A 113 -14.71 20.65 -1.78
CA SER A 113 -15.97 20.72 -1.02
C SER A 113 -15.75 20.91 0.49
N ARG A 114 -14.73 20.27 1.07
CA ARG A 114 -14.36 20.46 2.49
C ARG A 114 -13.69 21.80 2.76
N SER A 115 -12.92 22.34 1.81
CA SER A 115 -12.33 23.69 1.92
C SER A 115 -13.39 24.79 2.01
N HIS A 116 -14.61 24.56 1.51
CA HIS A 116 -15.73 25.50 1.63
C HIS A 116 -16.53 25.36 2.94
N MET A 117 -16.28 24.32 3.75
CA MET A 117 -16.98 24.03 5.00
C MET A 117 -16.20 24.42 6.27
N VAL A 118 -15.21 25.32 6.18
CA VAL A 118 -14.30 25.72 7.29
C VAL A 118 -15.01 26.51 8.42
N ALA A 119 -16.33 26.40 8.58
CA ALA A 119 -17.10 27.07 9.62
C ALA A 119 -18.01 26.12 10.41
N ALA A 120 -17.50 24.99 10.90
CA ALA A 120 -18.06 24.34 12.10
C ALA A 120 -17.09 23.28 12.64
N PRO A 121 -16.66 23.37 13.92
CA PRO A 121 -16.00 22.25 14.57
C PRO A 121 -17.05 21.16 14.79
N LYS A 122 -16.92 20.02 14.10
CA LYS A 122 -17.71 18.84 14.46
C LYS A 122 -17.10 18.23 15.73
N GLU A 123 -17.86 18.27 16.82
CA GLU A 123 -17.62 17.43 17.99
C GLU A 123 -17.56 15.97 17.55
N PHE A 124 -16.47 15.30 17.93
CA PHE A 124 -16.11 13.96 17.47
C PHE A 124 -16.86 12.92 18.31
N SER A 125 -17.75 12.16 17.68
CA SER A 125 -18.26 10.92 18.25
C SER A 125 -17.16 9.85 18.20
N SER A 126 -16.98 9.11 19.29
CA SER A 126 -15.99 8.04 19.50
C SER A 126 -16.23 6.79 18.64
N SER A 127 -16.37 6.94 17.32
CA SER A 127 -16.34 5.82 16.38
C SER A 127 -14.92 5.63 15.89
N GLY A 128 -14.42 4.40 15.87
CA GLY A 128 -13.07 4.06 15.37
C GLY A 128 -12.76 4.67 14.00
N ILE A 129 -11.48 4.74 13.66
CA ILE A 129 -10.97 5.33 12.40
C ILE A 129 -11.78 4.75 11.22
N GLN A 130 -12.67 5.57 10.63
CA GLN A 130 -13.39 5.17 9.42
C GLN A 130 -12.39 5.18 8.27
N ARG A 131 -12.21 4.01 7.64
CA ARG A 131 -11.34 3.89 6.47
C ARG A 131 -11.83 4.80 5.35
N SER A 132 -10.94 5.65 4.84
CA SER A 132 -11.24 6.53 3.72
C SER A 132 -11.66 5.72 2.50
N VAL A 133 -12.78 6.12 1.88
CA VAL A 133 -13.30 5.49 0.65
C VAL A 133 -12.24 5.50 -0.45
N ALA A 134 -11.42 6.56 -0.52
CA ALA A 134 -10.33 6.67 -1.48
C ALA A 134 -9.24 5.60 -1.23
N CYS A 135 -8.86 5.39 0.03
CA CYS A 135 -7.88 4.36 0.40
C CYS A 135 -8.40 2.94 0.12
N ALA A 136 -9.68 2.68 0.39
CA ALA A 136 -10.32 1.40 0.06
C ALA A 136 -10.36 1.16 -1.46
N HIS A 137 -10.59 2.20 -2.27
CA HIS A 137 -10.54 2.11 -3.73
C HIS A 137 -9.13 1.72 -4.22
N VAL A 138 -8.08 2.31 -3.65
CA VAL A 138 -6.69 1.96 -3.98
C VAL A 138 -6.42 0.48 -3.72
N GLU A 139 -6.76 -0.03 -2.53
CA GLU A 139 -6.57 -1.45 -2.21
C GLU A 139 -7.32 -2.36 -3.20
N SER A 140 -8.58 -2.05 -3.49
CA SER A 140 -9.40 -2.84 -4.43
C SER A 140 -8.78 -2.87 -5.84
N VAL A 141 -8.26 -1.73 -6.32
CA VAL A 141 -7.59 -1.64 -7.62
C VAL A 141 -6.30 -2.46 -7.64
N LEU A 142 -5.45 -2.34 -6.62
CA LEU A 142 -4.20 -3.10 -6.53
C LEU A 142 -4.46 -4.61 -6.45
N ARG A 143 -5.44 -5.02 -5.62
CA ARG A 143 -5.86 -6.42 -5.48
C ARG A 143 -6.34 -6.99 -6.82
N THR A 144 -7.16 -6.23 -7.54
CA THR A 144 -7.65 -6.63 -8.86
C THR A 144 -6.50 -6.73 -9.86
N ALA A 145 -5.59 -5.75 -9.91
CA ALA A 145 -4.45 -5.78 -10.82
C ALA A 145 -3.53 -6.98 -10.57
N LEU A 146 -3.24 -7.29 -9.31
CA LEU A 146 -2.46 -8.46 -8.92
C LEU A 146 -3.12 -9.77 -9.31
N LEU A 147 -4.43 -9.89 -9.06
CA LEU A 147 -5.22 -11.06 -9.47
C LEU A 147 -5.11 -11.29 -10.98
N LEU A 148 -5.33 -10.23 -11.77
CA LEU A 148 -5.29 -10.32 -13.23
C LEU A 148 -3.88 -10.64 -13.75
N LEU A 149 -2.82 -10.05 -13.17
CA LEU A 149 -1.44 -10.40 -13.51
C LEU A 149 -1.15 -11.88 -13.24
N GLY A 150 -1.56 -12.40 -12.08
CA GLY A 150 -1.38 -13.82 -11.73
C GLY A 150 -2.19 -14.77 -12.62
N LEU A 151 -3.37 -14.37 -13.10
CA LEU A 151 -4.19 -15.19 -14.01
C LEU A 151 -3.67 -15.19 -15.46
N THR A 152 -3.02 -14.11 -15.88
CA THR A 152 -2.36 -13.98 -17.19
C THR A 152 -1.01 -14.71 -17.20
N LEU A 153 -0.25 -14.60 -16.11
CA LEU A 153 1.10 -15.16 -15.96
C LEU A 153 1.19 -16.00 -14.68
N GLU A 154 0.97 -17.30 -14.80
CA GLU A 154 0.97 -18.25 -13.67
C GLU A 154 2.20 -18.14 -12.73
N PRO A 155 3.45 -17.95 -13.22
CA PRO A 155 4.61 -17.81 -12.33
C PRO A 155 4.52 -16.61 -11.37
N LEU A 156 3.73 -15.57 -11.71
CA LEU A 156 3.54 -14.40 -10.84
C LEU A 156 2.65 -14.68 -9.62
N LYS A 157 2.08 -15.89 -9.50
CA LYS A 157 1.35 -16.31 -8.30
C LYS A 157 2.26 -16.71 -7.14
N ASP A 158 3.55 -16.96 -7.39
CA ASP A 158 4.52 -17.21 -6.33
C ASP A 158 4.58 -16.01 -5.36
N PRO A 159 4.63 -16.21 -4.03
CA PRO A 159 4.62 -15.11 -3.06
C PRO A 159 5.71 -14.07 -3.29
N ALA A 160 6.94 -14.49 -3.63
CA ALA A 160 8.04 -13.56 -3.87
C ALA A 160 7.83 -12.75 -5.17
N ALA A 161 7.24 -13.38 -6.19
CA ALA A 161 6.85 -12.67 -7.41
C ALA A 161 5.68 -11.70 -7.15
N GLN A 162 4.72 -12.06 -6.30
CA GLN A 162 3.61 -11.18 -5.93
C GLN A 162 4.05 -9.93 -5.17
N GLU A 163 5.05 -10.03 -4.29
CA GLU A 163 5.65 -8.86 -3.63
C GLU A 163 6.27 -7.91 -4.65
N VAL A 164 6.98 -8.45 -5.65
CA VAL A 164 7.53 -7.66 -6.74
C VAL A 164 6.43 -6.99 -7.56
N CYS A 165 5.38 -7.74 -7.91
CA CYS A 165 4.24 -7.20 -8.63
C CYS A 165 3.57 -6.05 -7.85
N TYR A 166 3.38 -6.23 -6.54
CA TYR A 166 2.81 -5.19 -5.67
C TYR A 166 3.69 -3.95 -5.66
N SER A 167 5.01 -4.10 -5.49
CA SER A 167 5.94 -2.97 -5.52
C SER A 167 5.85 -2.19 -6.83
N VAL A 168 5.80 -2.88 -7.99
CA VAL A 168 5.70 -2.22 -9.29
C VAL A 168 4.33 -1.54 -9.47
N LEU A 169 3.26 -2.15 -8.99
CA LEU A 169 1.92 -1.54 -9.02
C LEU A 169 1.82 -0.33 -8.08
N GLU A 170 2.43 -0.38 -6.90
CA GLU A 170 2.54 0.75 -5.98
C GLU A 170 3.24 1.93 -6.66
N ASP A 171 4.39 1.69 -7.30
CA ASP A 171 5.16 2.71 -8.03
C ASP A 171 4.33 3.36 -9.16
N HIS A 172 3.53 2.56 -9.88
CA HIS A 172 2.77 3.01 -11.05
C HIS A 172 1.40 3.64 -10.72
N PHE A 173 0.73 3.15 -9.69
CA PHE A 173 -0.65 3.51 -9.35
C PHE A 173 -0.77 4.32 -8.06
N THR A 174 -0.28 3.78 -6.94
CA THR A 174 -0.47 4.36 -5.61
C THR A 174 0.41 5.59 -5.40
N TRP A 175 1.69 5.51 -5.78
CA TRP A 175 2.65 6.58 -5.54
C TRP A 175 2.24 7.92 -6.18
N PRO A 176 1.79 7.98 -7.44
CA PRO A 176 1.27 9.23 -8.01
C PRO A 176 0.04 9.80 -7.29
N LEU A 177 -0.75 8.95 -6.63
CA LEU A 177 -1.92 9.35 -5.84
C LEU A 177 -1.58 9.72 -4.40
N TRP A 178 -0.41 9.31 -3.90
CA TRP A 178 -0.02 9.44 -2.50
C TRP A 178 -0.18 10.85 -1.93
N PRO A 179 0.26 11.94 -2.60
CA PRO A 179 0.07 13.29 -2.07
C PRO A 179 -1.40 13.65 -1.84
N HIS A 180 -2.30 13.17 -2.70
CA HIS A 180 -3.74 13.45 -2.63
C HIS A 180 -4.43 12.60 -1.56
N LEU A 181 -4.06 11.32 -1.46
CA LEU A 181 -4.54 10.41 -0.41
C LEU A 181 -4.13 10.92 0.98
N LEU A 182 -2.86 11.29 1.12
CA LEU A 182 -2.33 11.83 2.37
C LEU A 182 -3.02 13.16 2.73
N ALA A 183 -3.33 14.02 1.76
CA ALA A 183 -4.07 15.25 2.02
C ALA A 183 -5.47 14.98 2.62
N ILE A 184 -6.22 13.99 2.12
CA ILE A 184 -7.51 13.61 2.72
C ILE A 184 -7.31 13.11 4.14
N VAL A 185 -6.40 12.16 4.35
CA VAL A 185 -6.18 11.56 5.68
C VAL A 185 -5.74 12.62 6.70
N ARG A 186 -4.90 13.57 6.28
CA ARG A 186 -4.48 14.71 7.11
C ARG A 186 -5.64 15.63 7.47
N LEU A 187 -6.54 15.92 6.53
CA LEU A 187 -7.74 16.72 6.83
C LEU A 187 -8.69 15.98 7.77
N GLU A 188 -8.83 14.67 7.62
CA GLU A 188 -9.67 13.83 8.50
C GLU A 188 -9.12 13.76 9.93
N ASN A 189 -7.80 13.83 10.08
CA ASN A 189 -7.11 13.68 11.35
C ASN A 189 -6.42 14.98 11.82
N LEU A 190 -6.84 16.14 11.29
CA LEU A 190 -6.17 17.43 11.52
C LEU A 190 -6.06 17.77 13.01
N SER A 191 -7.14 17.55 13.78
CA SER A 191 -7.16 17.85 15.21
C SER A 191 -6.19 16.97 16.01
N GLY A 192 -6.09 15.68 15.65
CA GLY A 192 -5.12 14.77 16.24
C GLY A 192 -3.68 15.13 15.87
N GLU A 193 -3.42 15.45 14.59
CA GLU A 193 -2.10 15.91 14.13
C GLU A 193 -1.67 17.19 14.85
N GLN A 194 -2.60 18.14 15.09
CA GLN A 194 -2.35 19.38 15.83
C GLN A 194 -2.03 19.14 17.31
N ARG A 195 -2.76 18.23 17.98
CA ARG A 195 -2.45 17.83 19.36
C ARG A 195 -1.06 17.22 19.45
N VAL A 196 -0.78 16.22 18.60
CA VAL A 196 0.54 15.59 18.50
C VAL A 196 1.64 16.63 18.24
N ALA A 197 1.42 17.59 17.34
CA ALA A 197 2.38 18.66 17.08
C ALA A 197 2.65 19.54 18.31
N THR A 198 1.62 19.84 19.10
CA THR A 198 1.73 20.61 20.34
C THR A 198 2.52 19.82 21.39
N THR A 199 2.14 18.57 21.65
CA THR A 199 2.83 17.68 22.57
C THR A 199 4.30 17.49 22.19
N MET A 200 4.58 17.19 20.91
CA MET A 200 5.94 17.03 20.42
C MET A 200 6.80 18.30 20.60
N SER A 201 6.18 19.48 20.51
CA SER A 201 6.88 20.75 20.72
C SER A 201 7.22 20.98 22.19
N GLN A 202 6.31 20.63 23.10
CA GLN A 202 6.53 20.71 24.56
C GLN A 202 7.60 19.70 25.02
N LEU A 203 7.59 18.49 24.45
CA LEU A 203 8.53 17.43 24.79
C LEU A 203 9.88 17.54 24.04
N ALA A 204 10.07 18.57 23.20
CA ALA A 204 11.24 18.66 22.32
C ALA A 204 12.58 18.73 23.06
N SER A 205 12.59 19.26 24.29
CA SER A 205 13.78 19.38 25.15
C SER A 205 13.88 18.29 26.23
N VAL A 206 12.86 17.44 26.34
CA VAL A 206 12.76 16.40 27.38
C VAL A 206 13.76 15.28 27.07
N SER A 207 14.44 14.79 28.11
CA SER A 207 15.44 13.73 27.96
C SER A 207 14.80 12.36 27.71
N ALA A 208 15.59 11.41 27.22
CA ALA A 208 15.11 10.02 27.05
C ALA A 208 14.69 9.40 28.40
N GLU A 209 15.40 9.72 29.48
CA GLU A 209 15.07 9.25 30.84
C GLU A 209 13.73 9.78 31.33
N GLU A 210 13.46 11.07 31.12
CA GLU A 210 12.20 11.73 31.49
C GLU A 210 11.01 11.17 30.70
N MET A 211 11.25 10.65 29.49
CA MET A 211 10.26 9.93 28.68
C MET A 211 10.21 8.43 28.99
N HIS A 212 10.82 7.96 30.08
CA HIS A 212 10.83 6.56 30.51
C HIS A 212 11.49 5.59 29.52
N VAL A 213 12.44 6.06 28.70
CA VAL A 213 13.23 5.18 27.82
C VAL A 213 14.23 4.36 28.65
N SER A 214 14.34 3.06 28.37
CA SER A 214 15.24 2.17 29.12
C SER A 214 16.70 2.65 29.08
N PRO A 215 17.45 2.61 30.21
CA PRO A 215 18.83 3.11 30.29
C PRO A 215 19.78 2.52 29.24
N SER A 216 19.64 1.23 28.91
CA SER A 216 20.45 0.57 27.87
C SER A 216 20.30 1.22 26.49
N LEU A 217 19.11 1.74 26.19
CA LEU A 217 18.83 2.40 24.92
C LEU A 217 19.25 3.88 24.93
N GLN A 218 19.27 4.53 26.11
CA GLN A 218 19.69 5.93 26.24
C GLN A 218 21.16 6.14 25.82
N GLU A 219 22.02 5.15 26.12
CA GLU A 219 23.44 5.18 25.76
C GLU A 219 23.71 4.69 24.32
N SER A 220 22.72 4.08 23.67
CA SER A 220 22.87 3.49 22.35
C SER A 220 22.80 4.52 21.22
N PRO A 221 23.64 4.41 20.17
CA PRO A 221 23.50 5.22 18.96
C PRO A 221 22.17 4.96 18.21
N ALA A 222 21.48 3.85 18.51
CA ALA A 222 20.23 3.43 17.91
C ALA A 222 19.15 4.53 17.89
N LEU A 223 18.99 5.27 18.99
CA LEU A 223 17.98 6.34 19.07
C LEU A 223 18.26 7.44 18.06
N ARG A 224 19.53 7.85 17.93
CA ARG A 224 19.93 8.92 17.00
C ARG A 224 19.78 8.48 15.55
N GLU A 225 20.17 7.25 15.25
CA GLU A 225 20.03 6.66 13.92
C GLU A 225 18.55 6.50 13.54
N ALA A 226 17.72 5.96 14.45
CA ALA A 226 16.27 5.86 14.28
C ALA A 226 15.64 7.22 13.97
N VAL A 227 15.98 8.26 14.74
CA VAL A 227 15.53 9.63 14.49
C VAL A 227 15.96 10.13 13.10
N GLY A 228 17.20 9.86 12.70
CA GLY A 228 17.71 10.19 11.36
C GLY A 228 16.90 9.52 10.25
N MET A 229 16.57 8.25 10.41
CA MET A 229 15.78 7.49 9.45
C MET A 229 14.34 7.97 9.37
N LEU A 230 13.68 8.22 10.51
CA LEU A 230 12.33 8.77 10.57
C LEU A 230 12.21 10.12 9.82
N ARG A 231 13.27 10.93 9.82
CA ARG A 231 13.28 12.20 9.09
C ARG A 231 13.24 12.04 7.57
N THR A 232 13.58 10.87 7.04
CA THR A 232 13.52 10.57 5.61
C THR A 232 12.14 10.08 5.16
N VAL A 233 11.34 9.53 6.09
CA VAL A 233 10.04 8.86 5.82
C VAL A 233 9.08 9.69 4.97
N PRO A 234 8.92 11.02 5.15
CA PRO A 234 7.99 11.80 4.33
C PRO A 234 8.27 11.74 2.81
N ARG A 235 9.51 11.44 2.42
CA ARG A 235 9.95 11.42 1.01
C ARG A 235 9.84 10.04 0.34
N LEU A 236 9.45 9.02 1.10
CA LEU A 236 9.42 7.62 0.64
C LEU A 236 8.04 7.19 0.15
N GLY A 237 7.99 6.17 -0.71
CA GLY A 237 6.75 5.48 -1.09
C GLY A 237 6.17 4.62 0.03
N PRO A 238 4.88 4.23 -0.02
CA PRO A 238 4.19 3.58 1.09
C PRO A 238 4.90 2.33 1.64
N SER A 239 5.25 1.37 0.78
CA SER A 239 6.00 0.17 1.19
C SER A 239 7.39 0.48 1.77
N HIS A 240 8.05 1.54 1.28
CA HIS A 240 9.35 1.97 1.79
C HIS A 240 9.25 2.63 3.16
N LYS A 241 8.19 3.43 3.41
CA LYS A 241 7.91 3.99 4.74
C LYS A 241 7.74 2.88 5.78
N LEU A 242 7.01 1.83 5.42
CA LEU A 242 6.79 0.66 6.29
C LEU A 242 8.09 -0.11 6.57
N ARG A 243 8.93 -0.32 5.55
CA ARG A 243 10.26 -0.96 5.74
C ARG A 243 11.18 -0.16 6.66
N VAL A 244 11.19 1.17 6.52
CA VAL A 244 11.94 2.04 7.45
C VAL A 244 11.38 1.91 8.86
N LEU A 245 10.06 1.86 9.03
CA LEU A 245 9.45 1.66 10.34
C LEU A 245 9.87 0.32 10.97
N VAL A 246 9.78 -0.79 10.24
CA VAL A 246 10.22 -2.10 10.74
C VAL A 246 11.70 -2.05 11.15
N HIS A 247 12.54 -1.44 10.33
CA HIS A 247 13.96 -1.33 10.63
C HIS A 247 14.24 -0.45 11.87
N VAL A 248 13.55 0.68 12.01
CA VAL A 248 13.60 1.55 13.20
C VAL A 248 13.19 0.77 14.45
N THR A 249 12.07 0.04 14.39
CA THR A 249 11.58 -0.75 15.52
C THR A 249 12.57 -1.85 15.89
N ARG A 250 13.12 -2.59 14.91
CA ARG A 250 14.16 -3.60 15.16
C ARG A 250 15.42 -2.99 15.78
N LEU A 251 15.86 -1.84 15.29
CA LEU A 251 17.05 -1.15 15.80
C LEU A 251 16.88 -0.80 17.29
N VAL A 252 15.70 -0.27 17.65
CA VAL A 252 15.33 0.02 19.04
C VAL A 252 15.25 -1.25 19.89
N CYS A 253 14.67 -2.33 19.37
CA CYS A 253 14.52 -3.59 20.10
C CYS A 253 15.84 -4.36 20.30
N THR A 254 16.74 -4.33 19.31
CA THR A 254 17.95 -5.20 19.30
C THR A 254 19.08 -4.64 20.16
N GLU A 255 19.28 -3.32 20.15
CA GLU A 255 20.34 -2.66 20.94
C GLU A 255 20.00 -2.53 22.43
N ALA A 256 18.75 -2.78 22.83
CA ALA A 256 18.41 -2.92 24.25
C ALA A 256 18.84 -4.29 24.84
N ILE A 257 19.21 -5.25 23.99
CA ILE A 257 19.52 -6.64 24.35
C ILE A 257 21.04 -6.87 24.46
N SER A 258 21.88 -5.92 24.00
CA SER A 258 23.34 -6.02 23.95
C SER A 258 24.07 -5.65 25.27
N SER A 259 23.37 -5.40 26.38
CA SER A 259 24.00 -5.24 27.69
C SER A 259 24.54 -6.58 28.22
N GLU A 260 25.83 -6.64 28.52
CA GLU A 260 26.71 -7.82 28.67
C GLU A 260 26.39 -8.87 29.78
N ASP A 261 25.19 -8.90 30.39
CA ASP A 261 24.86 -9.90 31.42
C ASP A 261 24.00 -11.06 30.90
N ASP A 262 24.66 -12.14 30.47
CA ASP A 262 24.12 -13.35 29.81
C ASP A 262 23.24 -14.26 30.70
N HIS A 263 22.65 -13.75 31.79
CA HIS A 263 21.77 -14.55 32.67
C HIS A 263 20.34 -14.01 32.86
N HIS A 264 20.03 -12.80 32.40
CA HIS A 264 18.66 -12.29 32.34
C HIS A 264 18.45 -11.41 31.12
N ARG A 265 18.26 -12.04 29.94
CA ARG A 265 17.80 -11.34 28.73
C ARG A 265 16.40 -10.76 29.00
N LYS A 266 16.32 -9.51 29.44
CA LYS A 266 15.04 -8.80 29.53
C LYS A 266 14.58 -8.54 28.09
N LEU A 267 13.64 -9.36 27.63
CA LEU A 267 12.96 -9.12 26.36
C LEU A 267 12.25 -7.77 26.46
N MET A 268 12.52 -6.87 25.51
CA MET A 268 11.83 -5.59 25.44
C MET A 268 10.33 -5.84 25.26
N GLY A 269 9.53 -5.44 26.25
CA GLY A 269 8.07 -5.51 26.20
C GLY A 269 7.46 -4.24 25.58
N ALA A 270 6.14 -4.22 25.43
CA ALA A 270 5.43 -3.01 24.98
C ALA A 270 5.65 -1.81 25.93
N ASP A 271 5.81 -2.06 27.23
CA ASP A 271 6.07 -1.04 28.24
C ASP A 271 7.45 -0.38 28.11
N ASP A 272 8.41 -1.05 27.44
CA ASP A 272 9.72 -0.48 27.12
C ASP A 272 9.71 0.11 25.69
N LEU A 273 8.99 -0.50 24.75
CA LEU A 273 8.96 -0.12 23.34
C LEU A 273 8.18 1.19 23.07
N ILE A 274 7.00 1.37 23.67
CA ILE A 274 6.17 2.56 23.41
C ILE A 274 6.83 3.86 23.89
N PRO A 275 7.46 3.92 25.07
CA PRO A 275 8.29 5.07 25.46
C PRO A 275 9.41 5.37 24.46
N ALA A 276 10.14 4.34 24.01
CA ALA A 276 11.22 4.49 23.03
C ALA A 276 10.72 5.03 21.68
N LEU A 277 9.62 4.47 21.16
CA LEU A 277 8.96 4.95 19.94
C LEU A 277 8.47 6.39 20.11
N SER A 278 7.83 6.72 21.23
CA SER A 278 7.34 8.07 21.53
C SER A 278 8.49 9.08 21.54
N TYR A 279 9.61 8.73 22.17
CA TYR A 279 10.81 9.57 22.20
C TYR A 279 11.38 9.82 20.81
N ILE A 280 11.62 8.78 20.01
CA ILE A 280 12.18 8.99 18.65
C ILE A 280 11.21 9.75 17.73
N LEU A 281 9.90 9.59 17.91
CA LEU A 281 8.88 10.37 17.20
C LEU A 281 8.97 11.85 17.57
N VAL A 282 9.01 12.20 18.86
CA VAL A 282 9.21 13.58 19.34
C VAL A 282 10.50 14.17 18.76
N GLN A 283 11.61 13.44 18.87
CA GLN A 283 12.93 13.89 18.42
C GLN A 283 13.06 13.96 16.89
N SER A 284 12.20 13.26 16.13
CA SER A 284 12.13 13.40 14.67
C SER A 284 11.74 14.82 14.25
N LYS A 285 10.91 15.50 15.06
CA LYS A 285 10.29 16.81 14.78
C LYS A 285 9.41 16.84 13.53
N ILE A 286 8.75 15.72 13.22
CA ILE A 286 7.85 15.57 12.07
C ILE A 286 6.47 15.09 12.54
N PRO A 287 5.60 15.98 13.06
CA PRO A 287 4.27 15.59 13.51
C PRO A 287 3.37 15.04 12.39
N GLN A 288 3.67 15.35 11.13
CA GLN A 288 2.95 14.83 9.96
C GLN A 288 3.08 13.30 9.83
N LEU A 289 4.06 12.68 10.49
CA LEU A 289 4.18 11.23 10.56
C LEU A 289 2.93 10.57 11.15
N TYR A 290 2.20 11.26 12.03
CA TYR A 290 0.93 10.79 12.57
C TYR A 290 -0.04 10.37 11.47
N SER A 291 -0.35 11.31 10.57
CA SER A 291 -1.26 11.07 9.45
C SER A 291 -0.64 10.19 8.36
N GLU A 292 0.69 10.19 8.20
CA GLU A 292 1.39 9.30 7.27
C GLU A 292 1.19 7.83 7.67
N TYR A 293 1.38 7.47 8.94
CA TYR A 293 1.18 6.09 9.39
C TYR A 293 -0.30 5.68 9.40
N LEU A 294 -1.22 6.60 9.72
CA LEU A 294 -2.66 6.36 9.56
C LEU A 294 -3.05 6.13 8.09
N ALA A 295 -2.40 6.81 7.15
CA ALA A 295 -2.62 6.58 5.72
C ALA A 295 -2.06 5.22 5.28
N LEU A 296 -0.91 4.81 5.80
CA LEU A 296 -0.33 3.49 5.54
C LEU A 296 -1.26 2.36 5.99
N GLU A 297 -1.82 2.45 7.20
CA GLU A 297 -2.77 1.46 7.72
C GLU A 297 -3.99 1.27 6.81
N GLN A 298 -4.41 2.34 6.12
CA GLN A 298 -5.58 2.32 5.25
C GLN A 298 -5.30 1.90 3.81
N VAL A 299 -4.09 2.13 3.30
CA VAL A 299 -3.74 1.94 1.87
C VAL A 299 -2.99 0.64 1.62
N LEU A 300 -2.19 0.18 2.58
CA LEU A 300 -1.38 -1.02 2.41
C LEU A 300 -2.25 -2.27 2.30
N ASP A 301 -1.76 -3.23 1.52
CA ASP A 301 -2.40 -4.52 1.34
C ASP A 301 -2.44 -5.30 2.67
N SER A 302 -3.55 -5.97 2.93
CA SER A 302 -3.74 -6.82 4.11
C SER A 302 -2.59 -7.83 4.36
N ARG A 303 -1.87 -8.25 3.32
CA ARG A 303 -0.68 -9.12 3.44
C ARG A 303 0.44 -8.50 4.28
N TYR A 304 0.61 -7.18 4.25
CA TYR A 304 1.56 -6.49 5.12
C TYR A 304 1.05 -6.33 6.55
N MET A 305 -0.25 -6.47 6.79
CA MET A 305 -0.83 -6.31 8.13
C MET A 305 -0.73 -7.59 8.97
N LEU A 306 -0.52 -8.74 8.31
CA LEU A 306 -0.40 -10.06 8.94
C LEU A 306 1.07 -10.40 9.17
N GLY A 307 1.76 -9.67 10.04
CA GLY A 307 3.19 -9.90 10.29
C GLY A 307 3.84 -8.85 11.19
N GLU A 308 5.16 -8.77 11.09
CA GLU A 308 5.96 -7.81 11.83
C GLU A 308 5.69 -6.37 11.38
N GLU A 309 5.47 -6.16 10.09
CA GLU A 309 5.10 -4.88 9.51
C GLU A 309 3.83 -4.31 10.16
N GLY A 310 2.77 -5.13 10.26
CA GLY A 310 1.52 -4.77 10.92
C GLY A 310 1.71 -4.52 12.42
N TYR A 311 2.52 -5.34 13.10
CA TYR A 311 2.86 -5.12 14.51
C TYR A 311 3.58 -3.79 14.72
N CYS A 312 4.62 -3.50 13.94
CA CYS A 312 5.37 -2.25 14.02
C CYS A 312 4.48 -1.03 13.73
N LEU A 313 3.58 -1.14 12.74
CA LEU A 313 2.62 -0.10 12.42
C LEU A 313 1.63 0.15 13.57
N ALA A 314 1.08 -0.91 14.17
CA ALA A 314 0.22 -0.80 15.33
C ALA A 314 0.95 -0.18 16.53
N SER A 315 2.21 -0.58 16.79
CA SER A 315 3.03 -0.02 17.88
C SER A 315 3.32 1.46 17.70
N VAL A 316 3.66 1.92 16.49
CA VAL A 316 3.92 3.36 16.25
C VAL A 316 2.63 4.17 16.34
N LEU A 317 1.51 3.64 15.87
CA LEU A 317 0.19 4.28 16.02
C LEU A 317 -0.22 4.37 17.49
N MET A 318 0.09 3.36 18.30
CA MET A 318 -0.13 3.40 19.75
C MET A 318 0.75 4.46 20.43
N ALA A 319 2.03 4.60 20.04
CA ALA A 319 2.90 5.67 20.51
C ALA A 319 2.34 7.06 20.14
N PHE A 320 1.81 7.22 18.92
CA PHE A 320 1.12 8.47 18.55
C PHE A 320 -0.15 8.72 19.35
N LYS A 321 -0.96 7.69 19.61
CA LYS A 321 -2.17 7.81 20.45
C LYS A 321 -1.82 8.23 21.88
N TYR A 322 -0.72 7.71 22.42
CA TYR A 322 -0.18 8.16 23.69
C TYR A 322 0.19 9.66 23.64
N LEU A 323 0.97 10.09 22.65
CA LEU A 323 1.33 11.50 22.48
C LEU A 323 0.11 12.41 22.26
N GLU A 324 -0.90 11.93 21.55
CA GLU A 324 -2.16 12.64 21.33
C GLU A 324 -2.99 12.79 22.62
N SER A 325 -2.85 11.86 23.58
CA SER A 325 -3.58 11.87 24.86
C SER A 325 -2.92 12.71 25.95
N LEU A 326 -1.66 13.12 25.76
CA LEU A 326 -0.96 13.98 26.71
C LEU A 326 -1.58 15.39 26.72
N PRO A 327 -1.63 16.03 27.90
CA PRO A 327 -2.35 17.29 28.12
C PRO A 327 -1.72 18.52 27.44
#